data_AF-A0A497RKQ5-F1
#
_entry.id   AF-A0A497RKQ5-F1
#
_cell.length_a   1.000
_cell.length_b   1.000
_cell.length_c   1.000
_cell.angle_alpha   90.00
_cell.angle_beta   90.00
_cell.angle_gamma   90.00
#
_symmetry.space_group_name_H-M   'P 1'
#
loop_
_entity.id
_entity.type
_entity.pdbx_description
1 polymer ?
#
loop_
_entity_poly.entity_id
_entity_poly.type
_entity_poly.pdbx_seq_one_letter_code
_entity_poly.pdbx_strand_id
1 'polypeptide(L)'
;MVVQNQDPRAIRGYTILANGGEPKQIGANTFKIPSQSSDKTYTVTNKGDEWHCTCPDHTYRKVICKHIYAVKLWLALKKKLAKEDVVIEETKPACKFCGSQNVIKYGKNGRKQVYKCKNCNRKFVNNINFEKLKYDTHIITLTLDLYFKGVSLRKIADHLKQFYSLNVHYSTIYRWIEKYIKIMDEYVNTLEPELSNVWHADEMAVNIHGDWYYLWNVMDEKTRFLLASVISKERKVEDTRRVFQVAKQRGKKKPKFVVTDGLQAYHKAFNKEFYDHHQSCKHIRNIGFKDKTNNNVIERLHGTVREREKVMRALKVQDTPIIDGYRIYYNFIRPHESLGGNTPAEVAMDLDLGQNKWETLLKLSLEGTCKNKIS
;
A
#
# COMPACT_ATOMS: atom_id res chain seq x y z
N MET A 1 -26.60 -20.44 3.81
CA MET A 1 -26.69 -20.90 5.22
C MET A 1 -27.94 -20.28 5.84
N VAL A 2 -28.70 -21.11 6.53
CA VAL A 2 -30.04 -20.89 7.08
C VAL A 2 -30.10 -19.65 7.98
N VAL A 3 -31.02 -18.72 7.70
CA VAL A 3 -31.40 -17.65 8.64
C VAL A 3 -32.15 -18.32 9.80
N GLN A 4 -31.42 -18.73 10.83
CA GLN A 4 -32.01 -19.25 12.06
C GLN A 4 -32.90 -18.17 12.69
N ASN A 5 -34.09 -18.57 13.15
CA ASN A 5 -35.04 -17.80 13.96
C ASN A 5 -34.30 -17.03 15.08
N GLN A 6 -33.94 -15.77 14.84
CA GLN A 6 -33.34 -14.92 15.86
C GLN A 6 -34.45 -14.38 16.76
N ASP A 7 -34.30 -14.52 18.09
CA ASP A 7 -35.23 -13.95 19.06
C ASP A 7 -35.49 -12.47 18.72
N PRO A 8 -36.76 -12.05 18.49
CA PRO A 8 -37.10 -10.66 18.18
C PRO A 8 -36.55 -9.65 19.19
N ARG A 9 -36.33 -10.06 20.45
CA ARG A 9 -35.69 -9.24 21.49
C ARG A 9 -34.20 -9.05 21.25
N ALA A 10 -33.51 -10.05 20.69
CA ALA A 10 -32.11 -9.96 20.31
C ALA A 10 -31.93 -8.98 19.15
N ILE A 11 -32.77 -9.09 18.11
CA ILE A 11 -32.76 -8.17 16.96
C ILE A 11 -32.92 -6.71 17.44
N ARG A 12 -33.93 -6.46 18.30
CA ARG A 12 -34.15 -5.13 18.89
C ARG A 12 -32.98 -4.65 19.76
N GLY A 13 -32.28 -5.57 20.42
CA GLY A 13 -31.06 -5.27 21.18
C GLY A 13 -29.93 -4.81 20.26
N TYR A 14 -29.75 -5.47 19.12
CA TYR A 14 -28.73 -5.08 18.13
C TYR A 14 -29.05 -3.74 17.48
N THR A 15 -30.33 -3.44 17.23
CA THR A 15 -30.78 -2.14 16.73
C THR A 15 -30.44 -1.00 17.69
N ILE A 16 -30.44 -1.21 19.01
CA ILE A 16 -30.03 -0.18 19.99
C ILE A 16 -28.59 0.24 19.73
N LEU A 17 -27.68 -0.71 19.53
CA LEU A 17 -26.27 -0.42 19.23
C LEU A 17 -26.10 0.22 17.84
N ALA A 18 -26.80 -0.28 16.83
CA ALA A 18 -26.74 0.25 15.47
C ALA A 18 -27.18 1.71 15.38
N ASN A 19 -28.10 2.13 16.26
CA ASN A 19 -28.58 3.51 16.34
C ASN A 19 -27.76 4.39 17.30
N GLY A 20 -26.56 3.95 17.72
CA GLY A 20 -25.65 4.73 18.58
C GLY A 20 -25.95 4.64 20.08
N GLY A 21 -26.84 3.74 20.50
CA GLY A 21 -27.16 3.49 21.91
C GLY A 21 -26.10 2.64 22.60
N GLU A 22 -24.94 3.21 22.90
CA GLU A 22 -23.83 2.48 23.51
C GLU A 22 -23.99 2.26 25.03
N PRO A 23 -23.78 1.03 25.53
CA PRO A 23 -23.69 0.75 26.95
C PRO A 23 -22.52 1.49 27.61
N LYS A 24 -22.80 2.22 28.70
CA LYS A 24 -21.78 2.83 29.55
C LYS A 24 -21.52 1.93 30.75
N GLN A 25 -20.30 1.41 30.87
CA GLN A 25 -19.90 0.63 32.04
C GLN A 25 -19.74 1.54 33.26
N ILE A 26 -20.51 1.28 34.30
CA ILE A 26 -20.54 2.08 35.55
C ILE A 26 -20.01 1.30 36.76
N GLY A 27 -19.79 -0.01 36.62
CA GLY A 27 -19.13 -0.87 37.60
C GLY A 27 -18.57 -2.10 36.91
N ALA A 28 -17.84 -2.95 37.65
CA ALA A 28 -17.15 -4.12 37.09
C ALA A 28 -18.07 -4.96 36.19
N ASN A 29 -19.30 -5.20 36.63
CA ASN A 29 -20.31 -5.98 35.91
C ASN A 29 -21.63 -5.23 35.71
N THR A 30 -21.61 -3.90 35.72
CA THR A 30 -22.83 -3.07 35.68
C THR A 30 -22.74 -2.04 34.56
N PHE A 31 -23.80 -1.98 33.75
CA PHE A 31 -23.87 -1.18 32.52
C PHE A 31 -25.14 -0.36 32.48
N LYS A 32 -25.04 0.90 32.07
CA LYS A 32 -26.18 1.78 31.80
C LYS A 32 -26.40 1.86 30.30
N ILE A 33 -27.61 1.56 29.84
CA ILE A 33 -27.96 1.52 28.41
C ILE A 33 -29.23 2.32 28.14
N PRO A 34 -29.26 3.17 27.09
CA PRO A 34 -30.46 3.92 26.72
C PRO A 34 -31.56 2.99 26.16
N SER A 35 -32.80 3.41 26.35
CA SER A 35 -33.96 2.84 25.68
C SER A 35 -33.92 3.17 24.19
N GLN A 36 -34.48 2.27 23.38
CA GLN A 36 -34.62 2.47 21.94
C GLN A 36 -35.66 3.55 21.57
N SER A 37 -36.65 3.77 22.43
CA SER A 37 -37.90 4.46 22.08
C SER A 37 -38.21 5.62 23.03
N SER A 38 -37.30 5.94 23.94
CA SER A 38 -37.47 7.01 24.93
C SER A 38 -36.13 7.45 25.50
N ASP A 39 -36.09 8.63 26.14
CA ASP A 39 -34.89 9.13 26.81
C ASP A 39 -34.59 8.43 28.15
N LYS A 40 -35.31 7.34 28.45
CA LYS A 40 -35.09 6.54 29.66
C LYS A 40 -33.83 5.70 29.49
N THR A 41 -33.09 5.53 30.58
CA THR A 41 -31.93 4.64 30.65
C THR A 41 -32.18 3.51 31.65
N TYR A 42 -31.70 2.32 31.33
CA TYR A 42 -31.82 1.14 32.19
C TYR A 42 -30.45 0.64 32.62
N THR A 43 -30.40 -0.02 33.77
CA THR A 43 -29.20 -0.61 34.34
C THR A 43 -29.24 -2.11 34.13
N VAL A 44 -28.19 -2.65 33.52
CA VAL A 44 -27.97 -4.07 33.29
C VAL A 44 -26.80 -4.53 34.17
N THR A 45 -27.01 -5.55 34.99
CA THR A 45 -25.99 -6.11 35.88
C THR A 45 -25.80 -7.59 35.59
N ASN A 46 -24.56 -8.02 35.45
CA ASN A 46 -24.19 -9.43 35.39
C ASN A 46 -23.77 -9.89 36.81
N LYS A 47 -24.45 -10.92 37.33
CA LYS A 47 -24.14 -11.56 38.61
C LYS A 47 -23.59 -12.99 38.41
N GLY A 48 -22.64 -13.15 37.49
CA GLY A 48 -22.03 -14.44 37.16
C GLY A 48 -22.83 -15.18 36.08
N ASP A 49 -23.76 -16.04 36.51
CA ASP A 49 -24.56 -16.87 35.61
C ASP A 49 -25.89 -16.20 35.20
N GLU A 50 -26.31 -15.17 35.91
CA GLU A 50 -27.58 -14.48 35.66
C GLU A 50 -27.40 -13.00 35.28
N TRP A 51 -28.19 -12.59 34.29
CA TRP A 51 -28.24 -11.21 33.81
C TRP A 51 -29.52 -10.54 34.28
N HIS A 52 -29.37 -9.42 34.97
CA HIS A 52 -30.48 -8.62 35.45
C HIS A 52 -30.56 -7.27 34.73
N CYS A 53 -31.76 -6.80 34.40
CA CYS A 53 -32.00 -5.48 33.86
C CYS A 53 -33.15 -4.77 34.59
N THR A 54 -33.00 -3.48 34.87
CA THR A 54 -34.04 -2.66 35.52
C THR A 54 -35.19 -2.24 34.58
N CYS A 55 -35.31 -2.84 33.40
CA CYS A 55 -36.38 -2.48 32.47
C CYS A 55 -37.66 -3.28 32.77
N PRO A 56 -38.85 -2.72 32.50
CA PRO A 56 -40.13 -3.41 32.73
C PRO A 56 -40.21 -4.80 32.10
N ASP A 57 -39.65 -4.95 30.89
CA ASP A 57 -39.67 -6.23 30.15
C ASP A 57 -38.92 -7.34 30.90
N HIS A 58 -37.86 -7.01 31.64
CA HIS A 58 -37.12 -7.98 32.43
C HIS A 58 -37.68 -8.11 33.86
N THR A 59 -38.07 -7.00 34.50
CA THR A 59 -38.57 -7.01 35.89
C THR A 59 -39.90 -7.75 36.01
N TYR A 60 -40.81 -7.59 35.04
CA TYR A 60 -42.13 -8.21 35.10
C TYR A 60 -42.17 -9.60 34.46
N ARG A 61 -41.47 -9.80 33.33
CA ARG A 61 -41.58 -11.05 32.57
C ARG A 61 -40.44 -12.03 32.86
N LYS A 62 -39.40 -11.61 33.59
CA LYS A 62 -38.23 -12.43 33.94
C LYS A 62 -37.53 -13.08 32.72
N VAL A 63 -37.66 -12.49 31.53
CA VAL A 63 -37.02 -12.96 30.29
C VAL A 63 -35.79 -12.12 29.94
N ILE A 64 -34.90 -12.63 29.09
CA ILE A 64 -33.78 -11.85 28.56
C ILE A 64 -34.34 -10.73 27.66
N CYS A 65 -34.26 -9.50 28.14
CA CYS A 65 -34.73 -8.33 27.40
C CYS A 65 -33.71 -7.84 26.37
N LYS A 66 -34.15 -6.99 25.45
CA LYS A 66 -33.30 -6.35 24.42
C LYS A 66 -32.05 -5.64 24.97
N HIS A 67 -32.14 -5.03 26.16
CA HIS A 67 -31.01 -4.34 26.79
C HIS A 67 -29.91 -5.32 27.22
N ILE A 68 -30.28 -6.51 27.69
CA ILE A 68 -29.32 -7.57 28.04
C ILE A 68 -28.63 -8.08 26.77
N TYR A 69 -29.38 -8.30 25.69
CA TYR A 69 -28.80 -8.68 24.39
C TYR A 69 -27.83 -7.64 23.85
N ALA A 70 -28.18 -6.35 23.94
CA ALA A 70 -27.32 -5.26 23.53
C ALA A 70 -26.00 -5.22 24.33
N VAL A 71 -26.06 -5.34 25.67
CA VAL A 71 -24.86 -5.37 26.52
C VAL A 71 -23.99 -6.60 26.23
N LYS A 72 -24.60 -7.78 26.05
CA LYS A 72 -23.88 -9.02 25.68
C LYS A 72 -23.14 -8.86 24.35
N LEU A 73 -23.80 -8.32 23.32
CA LEU A 73 -23.18 -8.09 22.02
C LEU A 73 -22.05 -7.05 22.13
N TRP A 74 -22.28 -5.95 22.85
CA TRP A 74 -21.26 -4.91 23.05
C TRP A 74 -20.02 -5.46 23.76
N LEU A 75 -20.18 -6.31 24.79
CA LEU A 75 -19.06 -6.98 25.45
C LEU A 75 -18.33 -7.95 24.52
N ALA A 76 -19.05 -8.70 23.70
CA ALA A 76 -18.46 -9.60 22.70
C ALA A 76 -17.65 -8.82 21.65
N LEU A 77 -18.18 -7.68 21.18
CA LEU A 77 -17.49 -6.77 20.27
C LEU A 77 -16.25 -6.16 20.93
N LYS A 78 -16.35 -5.69 22.17
CA LYS A 78 -15.19 -5.21 22.94
C LYS A 78 -14.12 -6.29 23.14
N LYS A 79 -14.51 -7.54 23.37
CA LYS A 79 -13.56 -8.66 23.50
C LYS A 79 -12.87 -9.00 22.18
N LYS A 80 -13.56 -8.84 21.05
CA LYS A 80 -12.96 -8.97 19.71
C LYS A 80 -12.03 -7.81 19.39
N LEU A 81 -12.45 -6.58 19.65
CA LEU A 81 -11.63 -5.38 19.51
C LEU A 81 -10.37 -5.46 20.39
N ALA A 82 -10.48 -5.88 21.66
CA ALA A 82 -9.33 -6.10 22.54
C ALA A 82 -8.37 -7.22 22.09
N LYS A 83 -8.82 -8.13 21.20
CA LYS A 83 -7.96 -9.16 20.57
C LYS A 83 -7.35 -8.69 19.24
N GLU A 84 -7.96 -7.71 18.59
CA GLU A 84 -7.51 -7.10 17.32
C GLU A 84 -6.81 -5.75 17.51
N ASP A 85 -6.82 -5.22 18.74
CA ASP A 85 -6.02 -4.08 19.14
C ASP A 85 -4.54 -4.46 18.94
N VAL A 86 -4.00 -3.98 17.82
CA VAL A 86 -2.58 -3.66 17.66
C VAL A 86 -2.28 -2.65 18.76
N VAL A 87 -1.96 -3.17 19.94
CA VAL A 87 -1.34 -2.41 21.00
C VAL A 87 0.04 -2.03 20.46
N ILE A 88 0.17 -0.80 19.96
CA ILE A 88 1.48 -0.13 19.96
C ILE A 88 1.78 0.14 21.43
N GLU A 89 2.21 -0.91 22.14
CA GLU A 89 2.88 -0.77 23.41
C GLU A 89 4.14 0.03 23.08
N GLU A 90 4.29 1.24 23.62
CA GLU A 90 5.58 1.93 23.66
C GLU A 90 6.53 1.08 24.52
N THR A 91 7.01 -0.04 23.97
CA THR A 91 8.12 -0.80 24.54
C THR A 91 9.27 0.18 24.69
N LYS A 92 9.79 0.33 25.92
CA LYS A 92 10.97 1.15 26.15
C LYS A 92 12.07 0.62 25.23
N PRO A 93 12.65 1.44 24.35
CA PRO A 93 13.63 0.97 23.41
C PRO A 93 14.90 0.52 24.11
N ALA A 94 15.52 -0.53 23.57
CA ALA A 94 16.90 -0.79 23.82
C ALA A 94 17.77 0.37 23.27
N CYS A 95 18.88 0.65 23.94
CA CYS A 95 19.86 1.60 23.46
C CYS A 95 20.44 1.14 22.13
N LYS A 96 20.19 1.89 21.05
CA LYS A 96 20.73 1.57 19.71
C LYS A 96 22.27 1.48 19.64
N PHE A 97 22.99 2.04 20.61
CA PHE A 97 24.46 2.07 20.61
C PHE A 97 25.08 0.88 21.34
N CYS A 98 24.38 0.32 22.34
CA CYS A 98 24.95 -0.72 23.19
C CYS A 98 23.98 -1.84 23.55
N GLY A 99 22.77 -1.86 22.98
CA GLY A 99 21.73 -2.84 23.24
C GLY A 99 21.09 -2.78 24.63
N SER A 100 21.56 -1.92 25.53
CA SER A 100 21.08 -1.87 26.92
C SER A 100 19.61 -1.47 27.02
N GLN A 101 18.83 -2.23 27.79
CA GLN A 101 17.44 -1.92 28.14
C GLN A 101 17.32 -0.80 29.18
N ASN A 102 18.44 -0.36 29.77
CA ASN A 102 18.47 0.66 30.81
C ASN A 102 18.38 2.06 30.21
N VAL A 103 17.17 2.40 29.75
CA VAL A 103 16.89 3.62 28.99
C VAL A 103 15.79 4.44 29.67
N ILE A 104 16.01 5.75 29.75
CA ILE A 104 15.06 6.72 30.33
C ILE A 104 14.61 7.75 29.29
N LYS A 105 13.39 8.27 29.45
CA LYS A 105 12.90 9.45 28.70
C LYS A 105 13.72 10.67 29.16
N TYR A 106 14.38 11.36 28.22
CA TYR A 106 15.28 12.50 28.51
C TYR A 106 14.69 13.86 28.07
N GLY A 107 13.64 13.84 27.24
CA GLY A 107 12.97 15.06 26.75
C GLY A 107 12.35 14.82 25.39
N LYS A 108 11.97 15.89 24.68
CA LYS A 108 11.44 15.81 23.31
C LYS A 108 12.24 16.71 22.37
N ASN A 109 12.46 16.25 21.14
CA ASN A 109 12.97 17.07 20.04
C ASN A 109 11.83 17.23 19.01
N GLY A 110 11.12 18.36 19.08
CA GLY A 110 9.83 18.51 18.42
C GLY A 110 8.77 17.55 19.00
N ARG A 111 8.13 16.76 18.14
CA ARG A 111 7.15 15.73 18.57
C ARG A 111 7.80 14.39 18.98
N LYS A 112 9.11 14.22 18.75
CA LYS A 112 9.80 12.93 18.95
C LYS A 112 10.36 12.80 20.36
N GLN A 113 10.11 11.66 20.98
CA GLN A 113 10.66 11.31 22.29
C GLN A 113 12.17 11.05 22.20
N VAL A 114 12.95 11.81 22.97
CA VAL A 114 14.39 11.56 23.15
C VAL A 114 14.58 10.69 24.39
N TYR A 115 15.42 9.68 24.25
CA TYR A 115 15.81 8.73 25.27
C TYR A 115 17.29 8.92 25.61
N LYS A 116 17.67 8.63 26.86
CA LYS A 116 19.07 8.55 27.30
C LYS A 116 19.32 7.16 27.87
N CYS A 117 20.37 6.50 27.37
CA CYS A 117 20.83 5.25 27.96
C CYS A 117 21.64 5.56 29.23
N LYS A 118 21.32 4.88 30.34
CA LYS A 118 22.08 5.02 31.60
C LYS A 118 23.42 4.28 31.56
N ASN A 119 23.57 3.25 30.73
CA ASN A 119 24.81 2.48 30.65
C ASN A 119 25.88 3.21 29.81
N CYS A 120 25.55 3.65 28.59
CA CYS A 120 26.52 4.32 27.71
C CYS A 120 26.41 5.86 27.73
N ASN A 121 25.52 6.43 28.54
CA ASN A 121 25.24 7.87 28.67
C ASN A 121 24.83 8.63 27.40
N ARG A 122 24.64 7.94 26.26
CA ARG A 122 24.27 8.55 24.97
C ARG A 122 22.76 8.80 24.89
N LYS A 123 22.42 9.88 24.19
CA LYS A 123 21.03 10.26 23.86
C LYS A 123 20.68 9.71 22.47
N PHE A 124 19.46 9.23 22.31
CA PHE A 124 18.95 8.73 21.03
C PHE A 124 17.44 8.91 20.94
N VAL A 125 16.87 8.83 19.73
CA VAL A 125 15.42 8.81 19.53
C VAL A 125 15.04 7.38 19.14
N ASN A 126 13.92 6.87 19.64
CA ASN A 126 13.45 5.53 19.28
C ASN A 126 12.90 5.49 17.86
N ASN A 127 13.80 5.54 16.89
CA ASN A 127 13.51 5.33 15.48
C ASN A 127 14.41 4.19 15.03
N ILE A 128 14.19 2.97 15.56
CA ILE A 128 15.10 1.83 15.38
C ILE A 128 15.50 1.62 13.90
N ASN A 129 14.68 2.04 12.92
CA ASN A 129 15.05 2.06 11.48
C ASN A 129 15.01 3.44 10.77
N PHE A 130 14.77 4.59 11.45
CA PHE A 130 14.36 5.83 10.77
C PHE A 130 14.91 7.14 11.35
N GLU A 131 16.09 7.12 11.96
CA GLU A 131 16.62 8.25 12.72
C GLU A 131 16.81 9.54 11.90
N LYS A 132 16.97 9.39 10.57
CA LYS A 132 17.14 10.50 9.63
C LYS A 132 15.83 10.99 9.00
N LEU A 133 14.69 10.36 9.28
CA LEU A 133 13.40 10.76 8.70
C LEU A 133 12.75 11.79 9.59
N LYS A 134 12.47 13.00 9.07
CA LYS A 134 11.80 14.07 9.84
C LYS A 134 10.38 13.69 10.26
N TYR A 135 9.73 12.80 9.50
CA TYR A 135 8.35 12.36 9.67
C TYR A 135 8.27 10.86 9.91
N ASP A 136 7.16 10.42 10.51
CA ASP A 136 6.85 9.02 10.76
C ASP A 136 6.78 8.23 9.44
N THR A 137 7.40 7.06 9.40
CA THR A 137 7.45 6.20 8.21
C THR A 137 6.05 5.80 7.76
N HIS A 138 5.14 5.52 8.69
CA HIS A 138 3.76 5.18 8.37
C HIS A 138 3.06 6.32 7.63
N ILE A 139 3.29 7.58 8.03
CA ILE A 139 2.73 8.74 7.34
C ILE A 139 3.30 8.87 5.92
N ILE A 140 4.58 8.59 5.75
CA ILE A 140 5.24 8.62 4.44
C ILE A 140 4.68 7.52 3.53
N THR A 141 4.57 6.28 4.02
CA THR A 141 4.12 5.14 3.22
C THR A 141 2.63 5.25 2.89
N LEU A 142 1.80 5.74 3.81
CA LEU A 142 0.41 6.11 3.56
C LEU A 142 0.31 7.18 2.46
N THR A 143 1.17 8.20 2.52
CA THR A 143 1.22 9.26 1.52
C THR A 143 1.54 8.71 0.13
N LEU A 144 2.51 7.79 0.03
CA LEU A 144 2.84 7.10 -1.22
C LEU A 144 1.64 6.28 -1.73
N ASP A 145 1.02 5.50 -0.84
CA ASP A 145 -0.13 4.65 -1.18
C ASP A 145 -1.29 5.46 -1.76
N LEU A 146 -1.73 6.51 -1.05
CA LEU A 146 -2.81 7.38 -1.50
C LEU A 146 -2.46 8.05 -2.83
N TYR A 147 -1.21 8.50 -2.99
CA TYR A 147 -0.78 9.16 -4.21
C TYR A 147 -0.80 8.24 -5.43
N PHE A 148 -0.27 7.02 -5.32
CA PHE A 148 -0.24 6.07 -6.43
C PHE A 148 -1.61 5.43 -6.71
N LYS A 149 -2.52 5.42 -5.72
CA LYS A 149 -3.96 5.12 -5.92
C LYS A 149 -4.77 6.28 -6.52
N GLY A 150 -4.13 7.40 -6.86
CA GLY A 150 -4.76 8.50 -7.61
C GLY A 150 -5.33 9.64 -6.76
N VAL A 151 -5.01 9.69 -5.46
CA VAL A 151 -5.40 10.83 -4.63
C VAL A 151 -4.48 12.02 -4.91
N SER A 152 -5.04 13.16 -5.27
CA SER A 152 -4.25 14.38 -5.55
C SER A 152 -3.49 14.87 -4.31
N LEU A 153 -2.32 15.51 -4.50
CA LEU A 153 -1.47 16.02 -3.42
C LEU A 153 -2.22 16.92 -2.41
N ARG A 154 -3.18 17.73 -2.87
CA ARG A 154 -3.99 18.60 -2.00
C ARG A 154 -4.98 17.81 -1.14
N LYS A 155 -5.60 16.78 -1.72
CA LYS A 155 -6.47 15.85 -0.98
C LYS A 155 -5.67 15.03 0.05
N ILE A 156 -4.43 14.65 -0.28
CA ILE A 156 -3.55 13.99 0.70
C ILE A 156 -3.20 14.95 1.84
N ALA A 157 -2.84 16.20 1.54
CA ALA A 157 -2.57 17.21 2.58
C ALA A 157 -3.76 17.40 3.54
N ASP A 158 -4.96 17.47 2.98
CA ASP A 158 -6.21 17.55 3.75
C ASP A 158 -6.46 16.28 4.58
N HIS A 159 -6.25 15.09 4.01
CA HIS A 159 -6.35 13.81 4.74
C HIS A 159 -5.37 13.76 5.94
N LEU A 160 -4.11 14.14 5.74
CA LEU A 160 -3.12 14.21 6.82
C LEU A 160 -3.52 15.23 7.91
N LYS A 161 -4.15 16.34 7.53
CA LYS A 161 -4.67 17.33 8.47
C LYS A 161 -5.84 16.77 9.28
N GLN A 162 -6.82 16.12 8.64
CA GLN A 162 -8.04 15.63 9.29
C GLN A 162 -7.80 14.43 10.22
N PHE A 163 -7.06 13.42 9.75
CA PHE A 163 -6.92 12.16 10.48
C PHE A 163 -5.70 12.12 11.40
N TYR A 164 -4.68 12.95 11.13
CA TYR A 164 -3.41 12.91 11.86
C TYR A 164 -3.01 14.27 12.47
N SER A 165 -3.85 15.32 12.33
CA SER A 165 -3.53 16.67 12.82
C SER A 165 -2.16 17.18 12.33
N LEU A 166 -1.81 16.82 11.08
CA LEU A 166 -0.57 17.20 10.41
C LEU A 166 -0.86 18.22 9.32
N ASN A 167 -0.59 19.50 9.60
CA ASN A 167 -0.68 20.56 8.60
C ASN A 167 0.57 20.59 7.71
N VAL A 168 0.53 19.83 6.61
CA VAL A 168 1.64 19.70 5.67
C VAL A 168 1.25 20.28 4.32
N HIS A 169 2.04 21.21 3.80
CA HIS A 169 1.82 21.77 2.48
C HIS A 169 2.02 20.72 1.38
N TYR A 170 1.21 20.76 0.31
CA TYR A 170 1.23 19.77 -0.77
C TYR A 170 2.60 19.63 -1.47
N SER A 171 3.39 20.70 -1.50
CA SER A 171 4.77 20.66 -2.04
C SER A 171 5.72 19.82 -1.19
N THR A 172 5.50 19.75 0.13
CA THR A 172 6.28 18.88 1.02
C THR A 172 5.94 17.42 0.78
N ILE A 173 4.66 17.11 0.53
CA ILE A 173 4.21 15.77 0.15
C ILE A 173 4.88 15.35 -1.16
N TYR A 174 4.89 16.24 -2.16
CA TYR A 174 5.58 15.97 -3.42
C TYR A 174 7.06 15.65 -3.21
N ARG A 175 7.78 16.46 -2.42
CA ARG A 175 9.19 16.19 -2.07
C ARG A 175 9.40 14.87 -1.34
N TRP A 176 8.44 14.40 -0.54
CA TRP A 176 8.51 13.07 0.05
C TRP A 176 8.43 12.00 -1.03
N ILE A 177 7.43 12.09 -1.93
CA ILE A 177 7.28 11.15 -3.03
C ILE A 177 8.57 11.08 -3.84
N GLU A 178 9.13 12.22 -4.27
CA GLU A 178 10.37 12.25 -5.04
C GLU A 178 11.53 11.57 -4.31
N LYS A 179 11.74 11.91 -3.04
CA LYS A 179 12.83 11.38 -2.23
C LYS A 179 12.71 9.87 -2.03
N TYR A 180 11.55 9.39 -1.61
CA TYR A 180 11.39 7.98 -1.21
C TYR A 180 11.24 7.06 -2.41
N ILE A 181 10.64 7.52 -3.49
CA ILE A 181 10.65 6.77 -4.74
C ILE A 181 12.07 6.61 -5.25
N LYS A 182 12.90 7.66 -5.23
CA LYS A 182 14.31 7.52 -5.65
C LYS A 182 15.06 6.47 -4.83
N ILE A 183 14.90 6.47 -3.51
CA ILE A 183 15.53 5.48 -2.61
C ILE A 183 15.05 4.06 -2.93
N MET A 184 13.74 3.90 -3.14
CA MET A 184 13.17 2.59 -3.51
C MET A 184 13.62 2.16 -4.90
N ASP A 185 13.72 3.08 -5.85
CA ASP A 185 14.13 2.80 -7.23
C ASP A 185 15.55 2.25 -7.28
N GLU A 186 16.47 2.90 -6.56
CA GLU A 186 17.85 2.43 -6.39
C GLU A 186 17.89 1.00 -5.84
N TYR A 187 17.07 0.68 -4.84
CA TYR A 187 16.99 -0.66 -4.26
C TYR A 187 16.37 -1.68 -5.22
N VAL A 188 15.19 -1.42 -5.80
CA VAL A 188 14.50 -2.40 -6.66
C VAL A 188 15.28 -2.71 -7.93
N ASN A 189 16.11 -1.78 -8.41
CA ASN A 189 17.00 -2.04 -9.55
C ASN A 189 18.14 -3.01 -9.20
N THR A 190 18.40 -3.29 -7.92
CA THR A 190 19.36 -4.33 -7.51
C THR A 190 18.76 -5.74 -7.54
N LEU A 191 17.43 -5.86 -7.49
CA LEU A 191 16.71 -7.13 -7.42
C LEU A 191 16.79 -7.89 -8.76
N GLU A 192 16.66 -9.21 -8.70
CA GLU A 192 16.74 -10.09 -9.87
C GLU A 192 15.42 -10.86 -10.01
N PRO A 193 14.50 -10.40 -10.89
CA PRO A 193 13.25 -11.11 -11.12
C PRO A 193 13.47 -12.35 -12.02
N GLU A 194 12.82 -13.45 -11.67
CA GLU A 194 12.69 -14.64 -12.50
C GLU A 194 11.61 -14.42 -13.56
N LEU A 195 12.05 -14.02 -14.75
CA LEU A 195 11.16 -13.66 -15.85
C LEU A 195 10.92 -14.81 -16.82
N SER A 196 9.75 -14.78 -17.45
CA SER A 196 9.40 -15.65 -18.55
C SER A 196 10.26 -15.39 -19.81
N ASN A 197 9.98 -16.12 -20.88
CA ASN A 197 10.74 -16.02 -22.12
C ASN A 197 10.12 -15.06 -23.13
N VAL A 198 8.99 -14.44 -22.81
CA VAL A 198 8.22 -13.58 -23.73
C VAL A 198 8.06 -12.21 -23.09
N TRP A 199 8.55 -11.17 -23.75
CA TRP A 199 8.36 -9.79 -23.33
C TRP A 199 7.47 -9.06 -24.33
N HIS A 200 6.50 -8.30 -23.83
CA HIS A 200 5.64 -7.42 -24.62
C HIS A 200 6.14 -5.99 -24.52
N ALA A 201 6.21 -5.28 -25.64
CA ALA A 201 6.52 -3.86 -25.68
C ALA A 201 5.54 -3.11 -26.54
N ASP A 202 5.06 -1.98 -26.03
CA ASP A 202 4.08 -1.13 -26.69
C ASP A 202 4.23 0.31 -26.18
N GLU A 203 3.71 1.26 -26.95
CA GLU A 203 3.74 2.67 -26.61
C GLU A 203 2.34 3.27 -26.60
N MET A 204 2.10 4.21 -25.68
CA MET A 204 0.87 5.00 -25.67
C MET A 204 1.17 6.48 -25.65
N ALA A 205 0.34 7.25 -26.35
CA ALA A 205 0.38 8.70 -26.26
C ALA A 205 -0.14 9.14 -24.88
N VAL A 206 0.61 10.00 -24.22
CA VAL A 206 0.30 10.59 -22.91
C VAL A 206 0.37 12.10 -23.02
N ASN A 207 -0.55 12.81 -22.37
CA ASN A 207 -0.51 14.26 -22.32
C ASN A 207 0.24 14.71 -21.06
N ILE A 208 1.25 15.55 -21.23
CA ILE A 208 2.03 16.12 -20.14
C ILE A 208 2.01 17.64 -20.33
N HIS A 209 1.27 18.34 -19.47
CA HIS A 209 1.14 19.79 -19.51
C HIS A 209 0.72 20.39 -20.87
N GLY A 210 -0.20 19.72 -21.57
CA GLY A 210 -0.72 20.19 -22.86
C GLY A 210 0.08 19.69 -24.06
N ASP A 211 1.29 19.18 -23.84
CA ASP A 211 2.12 18.57 -24.88
C ASP A 211 1.93 17.05 -24.92
N TRP A 212 2.00 16.47 -26.11
CA TRP A 212 1.93 15.02 -26.31
C TRP A 212 3.31 14.38 -26.25
N TYR A 213 3.42 13.29 -25.49
CA TYR A 213 4.59 12.43 -25.36
C TYR A 213 4.19 10.98 -25.60
N TYR A 214 5.19 10.10 -25.68
CA TYR A 214 5.01 8.66 -25.77
C TYR A 214 5.57 7.98 -24.53
N LEU A 215 4.71 7.25 -23.83
CA LEU A 215 5.09 6.35 -22.75
C LEU A 215 5.29 4.95 -23.32
N TRP A 216 6.53 4.50 -23.28
CA TRP A 216 6.95 3.18 -23.75
C TRP A 216 6.99 2.22 -22.57
N ASN A 217 6.31 1.09 -22.69
CA ASN A 217 6.30 0.06 -21.67
C ASN A 217 6.91 -1.23 -22.21
N VAL A 218 7.65 -1.95 -21.36
CA VAL A 218 8.09 -3.32 -21.62
C VAL A 218 7.72 -4.17 -20.42
N MET A 219 7.03 -5.28 -20.65
CA MET A 219 6.47 -6.14 -19.61
C MET A 219 6.78 -7.61 -19.90
N ASP A 220 7.11 -8.37 -18.86
CA ASP A 220 7.16 -9.82 -18.95
C ASP A 220 5.76 -10.42 -19.08
N GLU A 221 5.59 -11.40 -19.98
CA GLU A 221 4.31 -12.06 -20.20
C GLU A 221 3.84 -12.70 -18.89
N LYS A 222 4.42 -13.81 -18.40
CA LYS A 222 3.78 -14.59 -17.32
C LYS A 222 3.66 -13.84 -15.99
N THR A 223 4.73 -13.17 -15.56
CA THR A 223 4.77 -12.50 -14.25
C THR A 223 4.08 -11.15 -14.26
N ARG A 224 3.80 -10.58 -15.45
CA ARG A 224 3.37 -9.20 -15.66
C ARG A 224 4.36 -8.16 -15.14
N PHE A 225 5.60 -8.54 -14.84
CA PHE A 225 6.59 -7.62 -14.28
C PHE A 225 6.93 -6.52 -15.28
N LEU A 226 6.75 -5.26 -14.89
CA LEU A 226 7.01 -4.09 -15.72
C LEU A 226 8.51 -3.76 -15.70
N LEU A 227 9.20 -4.10 -16.78
CA LEU A 227 10.64 -3.97 -16.96
C LEU A 227 11.06 -2.54 -17.28
N ALA A 228 10.30 -1.88 -18.16
CA ALA A 228 10.55 -0.50 -18.55
C ALA A 228 9.25 0.29 -18.61
N SER A 229 9.33 1.54 -18.19
CA SER A 229 8.31 2.57 -18.40
C SER A 229 9.09 3.87 -18.62
N VAL A 230 9.20 4.32 -19.87
CA VAL A 230 10.10 5.42 -20.27
C VAL A 230 9.33 6.39 -21.15
N ILE A 231 9.57 7.69 -20.96
CA ILE A 231 8.93 8.74 -21.76
C ILE A 231 9.88 9.27 -22.82
N SER A 232 9.36 9.50 -24.03
CA SER A 232 10.02 10.27 -25.07
C SER A 232 9.06 11.27 -25.70
N LYS A 233 9.60 12.33 -26.30
CA LYS A 233 8.80 13.31 -27.06
C LYS A 233 8.44 12.80 -28.45
N GLU A 234 9.26 11.93 -29.02
CA GLU A 234 9.13 11.41 -30.38
C GLU A 234 9.11 9.88 -30.41
N ARG A 235 8.84 9.30 -31.58
CA ARG A 235 8.91 7.84 -31.82
C ARG A 235 10.13 7.44 -32.64
N LYS A 236 11.31 7.86 -32.20
CA LYS A 236 12.56 7.56 -32.90
C LYS A 236 13.11 6.18 -32.49
N VAL A 237 13.98 5.63 -33.33
CA VAL A 237 14.62 4.32 -33.08
C VAL A 237 15.46 4.37 -31.80
N GLU A 238 16.08 5.51 -31.53
CA GLU A 238 16.92 5.76 -30.35
C GLU A 238 16.10 5.68 -29.07
N ASP A 239 14.87 6.19 -29.07
CA ASP A 239 13.94 6.12 -27.94
C ASP A 239 13.56 4.66 -27.64
N THR A 240 13.13 3.93 -28.67
CA THR A 240 12.78 2.51 -28.55
C THR A 240 13.98 1.64 -28.14
N ARG A 241 15.18 1.99 -28.63
CA ARG A 241 16.43 1.31 -28.23
C ARG A 241 16.71 1.51 -26.74
N ARG A 242 16.59 2.75 -26.23
CA ARG A 242 16.75 3.05 -24.81
C ARG A 242 15.79 2.23 -23.95
N VAL A 243 14.54 2.08 -24.38
CA VAL A 243 13.52 1.28 -23.69
C VAL A 243 13.95 -0.18 -23.56
N PHE A 244 14.47 -0.78 -24.63
CA PHE A 244 14.99 -2.15 -24.60
C PHE A 244 16.25 -2.31 -23.77
N GLN A 245 17.14 -1.31 -23.75
CA GLN A 245 18.31 -1.31 -22.89
C GLN A 245 17.91 -1.30 -21.41
N VAL A 246 16.96 -0.44 -21.03
CA VAL A 246 16.42 -0.38 -19.67
C VAL A 246 15.77 -1.71 -19.29
N ALA A 247 14.98 -2.31 -20.19
CA ALA A 247 14.36 -3.60 -19.95
C ALA A 247 15.39 -4.74 -19.76
N LYS A 248 16.45 -4.78 -20.56
CA LYS A 248 17.56 -5.74 -20.42
C LYS A 248 18.30 -5.58 -19.11
N GLN A 249 18.65 -4.35 -18.74
CA GLN A 249 19.36 -4.05 -17.50
C GLN A 249 18.56 -4.50 -16.27
N ARG A 250 17.26 -4.20 -16.23
CA ARG A 250 16.38 -4.52 -15.10
C ARG A 250 15.95 -5.99 -15.10
N GLY A 251 15.74 -6.58 -16.26
CA GLY A 251 15.37 -7.99 -16.37
C GLY A 251 16.53 -8.96 -16.21
N LYS A 252 17.78 -8.47 -16.26
CA LYS A 252 19.04 -9.23 -16.11
C LYS A 252 19.11 -10.51 -16.97
N LYS A 253 18.31 -10.56 -18.04
CA LYS A 253 18.09 -11.71 -18.90
C LYS A 253 17.72 -11.24 -20.30
N LYS A 254 18.04 -12.06 -21.30
CA LYS A 254 17.55 -11.93 -22.67
C LYS A 254 16.29 -12.80 -22.86
N PRO A 255 15.15 -12.25 -23.32
CA PRO A 255 13.96 -13.07 -23.61
C PRO A 255 14.18 -13.90 -24.88
N LYS A 256 13.38 -14.97 -25.06
CA LYS A 256 13.36 -15.72 -26.34
C LYS A 256 12.49 -15.03 -27.38
N PHE A 257 11.49 -14.27 -26.95
CA PHE A 257 10.58 -13.54 -27.82
C PHE A 257 10.35 -12.13 -27.31
N VAL A 258 10.40 -11.16 -28.21
CA VAL A 258 9.90 -9.81 -27.98
C VAL A 258 8.72 -9.61 -28.91
N VAL A 259 7.59 -9.23 -28.33
CA VAL A 259 6.32 -9.02 -29.00
C VAL A 259 6.03 -7.53 -29.03
N THR A 260 5.82 -6.96 -30.21
CA THR A 260 5.51 -5.53 -30.36
C THR A 260 4.41 -5.27 -31.38
N ASP A 261 3.86 -4.06 -31.35
CA ASP A 261 3.04 -3.56 -32.44
C ASP A 261 3.86 -3.31 -33.72
N GLY A 262 3.19 -2.92 -34.81
CA GLY A 262 3.73 -2.79 -36.15
C GLY A 262 4.73 -1.67 -36.39
N LEU A 263 5.00 -0.81 -35.39
CA LEU A 263 5.89 0.34 -35.52
C LEU A 263 7.31 -0.08 -35.94
N GLN A 264 7.80 0.50 -37.05
CA GLN A 264 9.12 0.15 -37.61
C GLN A 264 10.30 0.45 -36.67
N ALA A 265 10.13 1.40 -35.75
CA ALA A 265 11.13 1.73 -34.73
C ALA A 265 11.47 0.52 -33.84
N TYR A 266 10.47 -0.29 -33.47
CA TYR A 266 10.68 -1.53 -32.72
C TYR A 266 11.58 -2.50 -33.45
N HIS A 267 11.36 -2.71 -34.75
CA HIS A 267 12.16 -3.65 -35.51
C HIS A 267 13.63 -3.24 -35.59
N LYS A 268 13.89 -1.95 -35.85
CA LYS A 268 15.27 -1.41 -35.88
C LYS A 268 15.93 -1.46 -34.50
N ALA A 269 15.21 -1.14 -33.44
CA ALA A 269 15.71 -1.19 -32.07
C ALA A 269 15.97 -2.63 -31.60
N PHE A 270 15.08 -3.56 -31.94
CA PHE A 270 15.23 -4.99 -31.64
C PHE A 270 16.50 -5.54 -32.27
N ASN A 271 16.74 -5.25 -33.55
CA ASN A 271 17.94 -5.72 -34.25
C ASN A 271 19.23 -5.19 -33.62
N LYS A 272 19.20 -3.99 -33.01
CA LYS A 272 20.36 -3.42 -32.31
C LYS A 272 20.59 -4.02 -30.92
N GLU A 273 19.55 -4.52 -30.24
CA GLU A 273 19.62 -4.90 -28.82
C GLU A 273 19.51 -6.40 -28.55
N PHE A 274 18.80 -7.14 -29.39
CA PHE A 274 18.45 -8.54 -29.16
C PHE A 274 18.87 -9.49 -30.29
N TYR A 275 19.14 -8.99 -31.49
CA TYR A 275 19.58 -9.86 -32.58
C TYR A 275 20.95 -10.46 -32.31
N ASP A 276 21.08 -11.75 -32.58
CA ASP A 276 22.34 -12.45 -32.75
C ASP A 276 22.20 -13.48 -33.88
N HIS A 277 23.33 -13.97 -34.38
CA HIS A 277 23.35 -14.97 -35.45
C HIS A 277 22.65 -16.28 -35.07
N HIS A 278 22.61 -16.62 -33.78
CA HIS A 278 21.94 -17.82 -33.27
C HIS A 278 20.41 -17.66 -33.16
N GLN A 279 19.88 -16.46 -33.42
CA GLN A 279 18.48 -16.10 -33.24
C GLN A 279 17.94 -16.51 -31.87
N SER A 280 18.74 -16.32 -30.82
CA SER A 280 18.37 -16.69 -29.44
C SER A 280 17.18 -15.89 -28.91
N CYS A 281 16.91 -14.73 -29.53
CA CYS A 281 15.70 -13.94 -29.36
C CYS A 281 15.06 -13.66 -30.72
N LYS A 282 13.73 -13.79 -30.83
CA LYS A 282 12.96 -13.52 -32.04
C LYS A 282 11.98 -12.36 -31.83
N HIS A 283 11.86 -11.50 -32.84
CA HIS A 283 10.88 -10.42 -32.85
C HIS A 283 9.59 -10.90 -33.49
N ILE A 284 8.48 -10.83 -32.75
CA ILE A 284 7.14 -11.08 -33.25
C ILE A 284 6.46 -9.72 -33.45
N ARG A 285 6.07 -9.42 -34.69
CA ARG A 285 5.37 -8.19 -35.09
C ARG A 285 3.94 -8.50 -35.51
N ASN A 286 3.06 -7.51 -35.41
CA ASN A 286 1.71 -7.54 -35.99
C ASN A 286 0.93 -8.80 -35.60
N ILE A 287 0.66 -8.97 -34.31
CA ILE A 287 -0.29 -9.99 -33.87
C ILE A 287 -1.67 -9.60 -34.42
N GLY A 288 -2.07 -10.22 -35.54
CA GLY A 288 -3.47 -10.20 -35.95
C GLY A 288 -4.31 -10.96 -34.93
N PHE A 289 -5.61 -10.67 -34.85
CA PHE A 289 -6.60 -11.33 -33.97
C PHE A 289 -6.58 -12.89 -33.96
N LYS A 290 -5.82 -13.54 -34.86
CA LYS A 290 -5.72 -15.00 -35.03
C LYS A 290 -4.45 -15.64 -34.45
N ASP A 291 -3.43 -14.88 -34.03
CA ASP A 291 -2.20 -15.45 -33.49
C ASP A 291 -2.23 -15.57 -31.96
N LYS A 292 -1.71 -16.70 -31.44
CA LYS A 292 -1.83 -17.15 -30.04
C LYS A 292 -1.17 -16.24 -28.98
N THR A 293 -0.34 -15.28 -29.37
CA THR A 293 0.33 -14.34 -28.45
C THR A 293 -0.52 -13.09 -28.35
N ASN A 294 -1.25 -12.89 -27.26
CA ASN A 294 -2.26 -11.83 -27.17
C ASN A 294 -1.68 -10.57 -26.48
N ASN A 295 -1.74 -9.40 -27.14
CA ASN A 295 -1.23 -8.13 -26.59
C ASN A 295 -2.12 -7.54 -25.46
N ASN A 296 -3.21 -8.21 -25.09
CA ASN A 296 -4.12 -7.84 -24.01
C ASN A 296 -3.44 -7.41 -22.70
N VAL A 297 -2.25 -7.94 -22.39
CA VAL A 297 -1.52 -7.66 -21.15
C VAL A 297 -1.04 -6.21 -21.08
N ILE A 298 -0.48 -5.68 -22.17
CA ILE A 298 0.04 -4.31 -22.22
C ILE A 298 -1.10 -3.31 -22.44
N GLU A 299 -2.14 -3.70 -23.18
CA GLU A 299 -3.37 -2.91 -23.31
C GLU A 299 -4.05 -2.69 -21.95
N ARG A 300 -4.06 -3.71 -21.09
CA ARG A 300 -4.58 -3.60 -19.73
C ARG A 300 -3.75 -2.64 -18.87
N LEU A 301 -2.42 -2.68 -19.00
CA LEU A 301 -1.54 -1.68 -18.39
C LEU A 301 -1.90 -0.27 -18.88
N HIS A 302 -2.05 -0.07 -20.20
CA HIS A 302 -2.44 1.23 -20.75
C HIS A 302 -3.77 1.74 -20.18
N GLY A 303 -4.75 0.85 -19.98
CA GLY A 303 -6.00 1.17 -19.28
C GLY A 303 -5.77 1.76 -17.88
N THR A 304 -4.90 1.13 -17.08
CA THR A 304 -4.56 1.60 -15.73
C THR A 304 -3.81 2.93 -15.71
N VAL A 305 -2.98 3.20 -16.72
CA VAL A 305 -2.32 4.51 -16.88
C VAL A 305 -3.35 5.59 -17.22
N ARG A 306 -4.28 5.31 -18.16
CA ARG A 306 -5.33 6.26 -18.55
C ARG A 306 -6.28 6.62 -17.40
N GLU A 307 -6.64 5.65 -16.57
CA GLU A 307 -7.45 5.89 -15.38
C GLU A 307 -6.76 6.89 -14.43
N ARG A 308 -5.46 6.69 -14.19
CA ARG A 308 -4.65 7.60 -13.37
C ARG A 308 -4.56 9.00 -13.97
N GLU A 309 -4.28 9.12 -15.26
CA GLU A 309 -4.19 10.41 -15.95
C GLU A 309 -5.50 11.21 -15.84
N LYS A 310 -6.64 10.55 -15.98
CA LYS A 310 -7.97 11.15 -15.86
C LYS A 310 -8.20 11.73 -14.46
N VAL A 311 -7.79 11.03 -13.41
CA VAL A 311 -7.96 11.49 -12.02
C VAL A 311 -6.97 12.60 -11.65
N MET A 312 -5.72 12.48 -12.10
CA MET A 312 -4.63 13.38 -11.72
C MET A 312 -4.49 14.63 -12.60
N ARG A 313 -5.33 14.74 -13.64
CA ARG A 313 -5.32 15.83 -14.64
C ARG A 313 -3.96 15.94 -15.36
N ALA A 314 -3.54 14.83 -15.96
CA ALA A 314 -2.29 14.70 -16.71
C ALA A 314 -1.00 14.83 -15.87
N LEU A 315 0.12 14.35 -16.42
CA LEU A 315 1.43 14.53 -15.79
C LEU A 315 1.85 16.01 -15.88
N LYS A 316 2.54 16.48 -14.83
CA LYS A 316 2.93 17.88 -14.67
C LYS A 316 4.42 18.16 -14.94
N VAL A 317 5.27 17.17 -15.10
CA VAL A 317 6.64 17.39 -15.57
C VAL A 317 7.04 16.14 -16.33
N GLN A 318 7.83 16.32 -17.40
CA GLN A 318 8.32 15.23 -18.25
C GLN A 318 9.15 14.20 -17.48
N ASP A 319 9.85 14.64 -16.42
CA ASP A 319 10.90 13.86 -15.75
C ASP A 319 10.60 13.69 -14.26
N THR A 320 9.37 13.24 -13.95
CA THR A 320 8.99 13.04 -12.55
C THR A 320 9.34 11.63 -12.09
N PRO A 321 9.79 11.46 -10.84
CA PRO A 321 9.83 10.15 -10.17
C PRO A 321 8.43 9.50 -10.06
N ILE A 322 7.39 10.09 -10.65
CA ILE A 322 6.07 9.48 -10.78
C ILE A 322 6.12 8.28 -11.73
N ILE A 323 6.95 8.28 -12.79
CA ILE A 323 7.01 7.15 -13.74
C ILE A 323 7.66 5.96 -13.06
N ASP A 324 8.86 6.14 -12.50
CA ASP A 324 9.54 5.11 -11.73
C ASP A 324 8.71 4.70 -10.50
N GLY A 325 8.08 5.65 -9.82
CA GLY A 325 7.20 5.38 -8.69
C GLY A 325 5.95 4.60 -9.09
N TYR A 326 5.40 4.84 -10.28
CA TYR A 326 4.27 4.08 -10.80
C TYR A 326 4.70 2.66 -11.16
N ARG A 327 5.89 2.48 -11.74
CA ARG A 327 6.49 1.15 -11.95
C ARG A 327 6.68 0.40 -10.63
N ILE A 328 7.21 1.06 -9.61
CA ILE A 328 7.36 0.47 -8.27
C ILE A 328 5.99 0.09 -7.69
N TYR A 329 5.03 1.00 -7.75
CA TYR A 329 3.67 0.74 -7.31
C TYR A 329 3.05 -0.47 -8.05
N TYR A 330 3.18 -0.51 -9.37
CA TYR A 330 2.63 -1.57 -10.20
C TYR A 330 3.26 -2.93 -9.89
N ASN A 331 4.59 -2.99 -9.75
CA ASN A 331 5.33 -4.24 -9.55
C ASN A 331 5.30 -4.75 -8.11
N PHE A 332 5.42 -3.86 -7.12
CA PHE A 332 5.69 -4.26 -5.73
C PHE A 332 4.53 -4.01 -4.78
N ILE A 333 3.50 -3.26 -5.19
CA ILE A 333 2.43 -2.84 -4.27
C ILE A 333 1.05 -3.28 -4.75
N ARG A 334 0.76 -3.09 -6.04
CA ARG A 334 -0.57 -3.30 -6.61
C ARG A 334 -0.82 -4.80 -6.83
N PRO A 335 -1.84 -5.40 -6.17
CA PRO A 335 -2.23 -6.77 -6.45
C PRO A 335 -2.93 -6.86 -7.83
N HIS A 336 -2.81 -8.01 -8.49
CA HIS A 336 -3.46 -8.27 -9.78
C HIS A 336 -4.33 -9.51 -9.71
N GLU A 337 -5.59 -9.39 -10.11
CA GLU A 337 -6.52 -10.52 -10.16
C GLU A 337 -6.02 -11.65 -11.05
N SER A 338 -5.39 -11.32 -12.18
CA SER A 338 -4.79 -12.31 -13.10
C SER A 338 -3.61 -13.06 -12.50
N LEU A 339 -3.08 -12.61 -11.36
CA LEU A 339 -1.98 -13.23 -10.60
C LEU A 339 -2.47 -13.80 -9.26
N GLY A 340 -3.78 -14.02 -9.10
CA GLY A 340 -4.35 -14.55 -7.86
C GLY A 340 -4.31 -13.57 -6.69
N GLY A 341 -4.27 -12.26 -6.95
CA GLY A 341 -4.14 -11.23 -5.93
C GLY A 341 -2.71 -10.91 -5.53
N ASN A 342 -1.71 -11.58 -6.12
CA ASN A 342 -0.30 -11.26 -5.93
C ASN A 342 0.12 -10.05 -6.79
N THR A 343 1.19 -9.41 -6.37
CA THR A 343 1.92 -8.40 -7.14
C THR A 343 2.84 -9.07 -8.17
N PRO A 344 3.23 -8.38 -9.26
CA PRO A 344 4.17 -8.94 -10.22
C PRO A 344 5.52 -9.33 -9.60
N ALA A 345 5.99 -8.58 -8.60
CA ALA A 345 7.22 -8.90 -7.88
C ALA A 345 7.09 -10.18 -7.05
N GLU A 346 5.98 -10.41 -6.35
CA GLU A 346 5.72 -11.65 -5.60
C GLU A 346 5.64 -12.89 -6.52
N VAL A 347 5.26 -12.71 -7.79
CA VAL A 347 5.23 -13.82 -8.78
C VAL A 347 6.59 -14.02 -9.44
N ALA A 348 7.32 -12.93 -9.69
CA ALA A 348 8.63 -12.97 -10.33
C ALA A 348 9.76 -13.32 -9.35
N MET A 349 9.54 -13.21 -8.04
CA MET A 349 10.57 -13.35 -7.02
C MET A 349 9.96 -13.93 -5.75
N ASP A 350 10.76 -14.71 -5.01
CA ASP A 350 10.42 -15.12 -3.64
C ASP A 350 10.60 -13.93 -2.68
N LEU A 351 9.68 -12.97 -2.76
CA LEU A 351 9.70 -11.72 -2.00
C LEU A 351 8.38 -11.56 -1.25
N ASP A 352 8.39 -11.80 0.06
CA ASP A 352 7.26 -11.47 0.93
C ASP A 352 7.39 -10.03 1.46
N LEU A 353 6.52 -9.14 0.98
CA LEU A 353 6.44 -7.76 1.47
C LEU A 353 5.43 -7.57 2.61
N GLY A 354 4.73 -8.63 3.00
CA GLY A 354 3.71 -8.64 4.04
C GLY A 354 2.52 -7.74 3.71
N GLN A 355 1.81 -7.31 4.76
CA GLN A 355 0.57 -6.53 4.60
C GLN A 355 0.82 -5.08 4.14
N ASN A 356 1.75 -4.36 4.76
CA ASN A 356 2.10 -2.99 4.39
C ASN A 356 3.32 -2.98 3.45
N LYS A 357 3.08 -3.34 2.19
CA LYS A 357 4.14 -3.51 1.18
C LYS A 357 5.03 -2.28 1.00
N TRP A 358 4.46 -1.06 1.08
CA TRP A 358 5.23 0.18 1.00
C TRP A 358 6.24 0.33 2.13
N GLU A 359 5.82 -0.02 3.35
CA GLU A 359 6.67 0.13 4.53
C GLU A 359 7.80 -0.90 4.54
N THR A 360 7.49 -2.15 4.21
CA THR A 360 8.50 -3.20 4.08
C THR A 360 9.51 -2.85 2.99
N LEU A 361 9.03 -2.44 1.80
CA LEU A 361 9.91 -2.04 0.70
C LEU A 361 10.80 -0.84 1.09
N LEU A 362 10.25 0.16 1.77
CA LEU A 362 11.02 1.32 2.24
C LEU A 362 12.10 0.91 3.24
N LYS A 363 11.79 0.02 4.19
CA LYS A 363 12.75 -0.50 5.17
C LYS A 363 13.91 -1.18 4.48
N LEU A 364 13.62 -2.13 3.58
CA LEU A 364 14.65 -2.84 2.81
C LEU A 364 15.53 -1.87 2.00
N SER A 365 14.92 -0.85 1.39
CA SER A 365 15.64 0.15 0.60
C SER A 365 16.59 1.01 1.45
N LEU A 366 16.17 1.37 2.67
CA LEU A 366 17.00 2.15 3.60
C LEU A 366 18.14 1.31 4.21
N GLU A 367 17.93 0.01 4.39
CA GLU A 367 18.97 -0.92 4.86
C GLU A 367 20.01 -1.21 3.76
N GLY A 368 19.57 -1.42 2.53
CA GLY A 368 20.46 -1.62 1.37
C GLY A 368 21.36 -0.43 1.08
N THR A 369 20.82 0.79 1.17
CA THR A 369 21.61 2.03 1.01
C THR A 369 22.63 2.27 2.13
N CYS A 370 22.44 1.67 3.32
CA CYS A 370 23.44 1.73 4.40
C CYS A 370 24.62 0.79 4.16
N LYS A 371 24.40 -0.40 3.56
CA LYS A 371 25.46 -1.36 3.25
C LYS A 371 26.41 -0.84 2.16
N ASN A 372 25.88 -0.19 1.12
CA ASN A 372 26.65 0.36 0.01
C ASN A 372 27.50 1.60 0.35
N LYS A 373 27.41 2.14 1.58
CA LYS A 373 28.22 3.30 2.03
C LYS A 373 29.41 2.91 2.91
N ILE A 374 29.53 1.63 3.25
CA ILE A 374 30.58 1.09 4.13
C ILE A 374 31.57 0.22 3.33
N SER A 375 31.16 -0.26 2.15
CA SER A 375 32.04 -0.72 1.06
C SER A 375 32.55 0.44 0.24
#